data_AF-A0A528CK34-F1
#
_entry.id   AF-A0A528CK34-F1
#
_cell.length_a   1.000
_cell.length_b   1.000
_cell.length_c   1.000
_cell.angle_alpha   90.00
_cell.angle_beta   90.00
_cell.angle_gamma   90.00
#
_symmetry.space_group_name_H-M   'P 1'
#
loop_
_entity.id
_entity.type
_entity.pdbx_description
1 polymer ?
#
loop_
_entity_poly.entity_id
_entity_poly.type
_entity_poly.pdbx_seq_one_letter_code
_entity_poly.pdbx_strand_id
1 'polypeptide(L)'
;MRTSRRFFLSGASALAATMIAGGASAQDVIADILKSSGRGNWDDQFDARASQGGKVASTLPIVSLQTVAYTEQAIAQYQNIVAQGGWEPVPDTKKLQLGVVDPDVVPLRRRLMISGDLAQSAGLSEAFDSYVDAAVKRFQARHGLPSDGTLGQYTYAAMNVSAQVRLGQLQTNLQRLNERAGTLGNRYVLVDIPGAQIEAVENDRV
;
A
#
# COMPACT_ATOMS: atom_id res chain seq x y z
N MET A 1 73.97 34.99 -14.54
CA MET A 1 73.48 34.12 -15.63
C MET A 1 72.18 34.70 -16.18
N ARG A 2 72.21 35.15 -17.45
CA ARG A 2 71.14 35.35 -18.47
C ARG A 2 69.67 35.53 -17.98
N THR A 3 69.12 36.77 -17.97
CA THR A 3 68.26 37.44 -19.00
C THR A 3 66.96 36.69 -19.34
N SER A 4 65.76 37.08 -18.88
CA SER A 4 64.90 38.25 -19.22
C SER A 4 64.24 38.20 -20.61
N ARG A 5 62.90 38.39 -20.67
CA ARG A 5 62.10 39.31 -21.53
C ARG A 5 60.66 38.79 -21.67
N ARG A 6 59.65 39.44 -21.07
CA ARG A 6 58.84 40.60 -21.53
C ARG A 6 57.60 40.19 -22.37
N PHE A 7 56.44 40.73 -21.93
CA PHE A 7 55.37 41.37 -22.73
C PHE A 7 54.50 40.50 -23.66
N PHE A 8 53.21 40.74 -23.93
CA PHE A 8 52.13 41.63 -23.46
C PHE A 8 50.85 41.22 -24.24
N LEU A 9 49.73 41.89 -23.94
CA LEU A 9 48.53 42.12 -24.79
C LEU A 9 47.40 41.08 -24.81
N SER A 10 46.40 41.40 -24.00
CA SER A 10 45.01 41.69 -24.42
C SER A 10 44.69 41.57 -25.92
N GLY A 11 43.61 40.86 -26.23
CA GLY A 11 42.94 40.95 -27.52
C GLY A 11 41.67 40.10 -27.54
N ALA A 12 40.53 40.74 -27.35
CA ALA A 12 39.24 40.16 -27.71
C ALA A 12 39.19 39.95 -29.22
N SER A 13 38.75 38.76 -29.65
CA SER A 13 38.39 38.53 -31.04
C SER A 13 37.25 37.53 -31.11
N ALA A 14 36.17 38.01 -31.73
CA ALA A 14 34.91 37.35 -31.98
C ALA A 14 35.08 36.01 -32.69
N LEU A 15 34.43 34.97 -32.18
CA LEU A 15 34.20 33.74 -32.93
C LEU A 15 32.87 33.86 -33.67
N ALA A 16 32.96 34.33 -34.91
CA ALA A 16 31.97 34.07 -35.94
C ALA A 16 32.15 32.63 -36.45
N ALA A 17 31.03 31.94 -36.64
CA ALA A 17 30.94 30.53 -36.99
C ALA A 17 31.70 30.16 -38.27
N THR A 18 32.48 29.08 -38.21
CA THR A 18 32.89 28.30 -39.39
C THR A 18 32.47 26.84 -39.16
N MET A 19 31.55 26.38 -40.00
CA MET A 19 31.11 25.00 -40.03
C MET A 19 32.18 24.17 -40.75
N ILE A 20 32.82 23.24 -40.04
CA ILE A 20 33.56 22.13 -40.64
C ILE A 20 33.08 20.86 -39.94
N ALA A 21 32.46 19.99 -40.73
CA ALA A 21 31.99 18.69 -40.33
C ALA A 21 33.17 17.81 -39.85
N GLY A 22 33.26 17.64 -38.53
CA GLY A 22 34.03 16.58 -37.89
C GLY A 22 33.04 15.76 -37.06
N GLY A 23 32.95 14.45 -37.30
CA GLY A 23 31.99 13.58 -36.65
C GLY A 23 32.01 13.76 -35.13
N ALA A 24 30.89 14.24 -34.59
CA ALA A 24 30.64 14.15 -33.17
C ALA A 24 30.59 12.65 -32.84
N SER A 25 31.57 12.18 -32.08
CA SER A 25 31.47 10.88 -31.42
C SER A 25 30.21 10.95 -30.57
N ALA A 26 29.15 10.29 -31.04
CA ALA A 26 28.06 9.94 -30.15
C ALA A 26 28.71 9.09 -29.07
N GLN A 27 28.88 9.66 -27.88
CA GLN A 27 29.00 8.84 -26.69
C GLN A 27 27.77 7.94 -26.75
N ASP A 28 28.01 6.65 -26.95
CA ASP A 28 26.97 5.65 -27.03
C ASP A 28 26.29 5.59 -25.67
N VAL A 29 25.34 6.50 -25.45
CA VAL A 29 24.49 6.53 -24.27
C VAL A 29 23.77 5.18 -24.15
N ILE A 30 23.49 4.54 -25.29
CA ILE A 30 22.97 3.18 -25.37
C ILE A 30 23.99 2.15 -24.87
N ALA A 31 25.28 2.28 -25.18
CA ALA A 31 26.31 1.37 -24.67
C ALA A 31 26.59 1.60 -23.18
N ASP A 32 26.49 2.83 -22.67
CA ASP A 32 26.58 3.12 -21.23
C ASP A 32 25.36 2.58 -20.46
N ILE A 33 24.16 2.60 -21.07
CA ILE A 33 22.96 1.95 -20.51
C ILE A 33 23.08 0.42 -20.56
N LEU A 34 23.65 -0.14 -21.63
CA LEU A 34 23.90 -1.60 -21.73
C LEU A 34 25.03 -2.06 -20.79
N LYS A 35 26.00 -1.20 -20.50
CA LYS A 35 27.14 -1.48 -19.61
C LYS A 35 26.92 -1.05 -18.17
N SER A 36 25.83 -0.36 -17.82
CA SER A 36 25.43 -0.19 -16.44
C SER A 36 24.97 -1.53 -15.88
N SER A 37 25.96 -2.37 -15.52
CA SER A 37 25.83 -3.50 -14.62
C SER A 37 25.56 -2.96 -13.22
N GLY A 38 24.37 -2.40 -13.07
CA GLY A 38 23.76 -1.96 -11.84
C GLY A 38 22.32 -2.42 -11.89
N ARG A 39 22.13 -3.74 -12.02
CA ARG A 39 20.88 -4.41 -11.67
C ARG A 39 20.69 -4.19 -10.17
N GLY A 40 20.19 -3.01 -9.81
CA GLY A 40 19.54 -2.79 -8.54
C GLY A 40 18.34 -3.72 -8.54
N ASN A 41 18.50 -4.85 -7.86
CA ASN A 41 17.53 -5.82 -7.37
C ASN A 41 16.02 -5.57 -7.63
N TRP A 42 15.60 -5.43 -8.88
CA TRP A 42 14.19 -5.45 -9.28
C TRP A 42 13.67 -6.87 -9.53
N ASP A 43 14.56 -7.88 -9.52
CA ASP A 43 14.22 -9.26 -9.85
C ASP A 43 13.96 -10.18 -8.64
N ASP A 44 14.21 -9.76 -7.39
CA ASP A 44 14.05 -10.65 -6.21
C ASP A 44 12.92 -10.24 -5.25
N GLN A 45 12.03 -9.31 -5.63
CA GLN A 45 10.88 -8.96 -4.78
C GLN A 45 9.53 -8.90 -5.50
N PHE A 46 9.49 -9.29 -6.79
CA PHE A 46 8.29 -9.86 -7.40
C PHE A 46 8.17 -11.36 -7.11
N ASP A 47 8.85 -11.84 -6.06
CA ASP A 47 8.33 -12.97 -5.31
C ASP A 47 6.97 -12.53 -4.77
N ALA A 48 5.92 -12.90 -5.49
CA ALA A 48 4.59 -13.08 -4.96
C ALA A 48 4.67 -14.15 -3.85
N ARG A 49 5.34 -13.83 -2.74
CA ARG A 49 4.84 -14.23 -1.43
C ARG A 49 3.51 -13.51 -1.32
N ALA A 50 2.49 -14.07 -1.97
CA ALA A 50 1.11 -13.97 -1.53
C ALA A 50 1.24 -14.18 -0.03
N SER A 51 1.13 -13.08 0.72
CA SER A 51 1.27 -13.13 2.15
C SER A 51 0.31 -14.24 2.56
N GLN A 52 0.83 -15.34 3.09
CA GLN A 52 -0.01 -16.33 3.77
C GLN A 52 -0.48 -15.73 5.11
N GLY A 53 -0.77 -14.43 5.16
CA GLY A 53 -1.62 -13.85 6.17
C GLY A 53 -2.98 -14.45 5.92
N GLY A 54 -3.42 -15.30 6.85
CA GLY A 54 -4.49 -16.29 6.67
C GLY A 54 -5.49 -15.86 5.62
N LYS A 55 -5.39 -16.47 4.42
CA LYS A 55 -6.39 -16.27 3.38
C LYS A 55 -7.72 -16.55 4.05
N VAL A 56 -8.62 -15.57 4.06
CA VAL A 56 -10.02 -15.86 4.33
C VAL A 56 -10.44 -16.73 3.15
N ALA A 57 -10.21 -18.03 3.28
CA ALA A 57 -10.45 -19.02 2.23
C ALA A 57 -11.96 -19.17 2.13
N SER A 58 -12.56 -18.24 1.41
CA SER A 58 -13.94 -18.28 1.02
C SER A 58 -14.01 -19.10 -0.25
N THR A 59 -14.90 -20.09 -0.30
CA THR A 59 -15.29 -20.73 -1.56
C THR A 59 -16.26 -19.87 -2.36
N LEU A 60 -16.67 -18.72 -1.81
CA LEU A 60 -17.55 -17.76 -2.47
C LEU A 60 -16.73 -16.80 -3.33
N PRO A 61 -17.12 -16.58 -4.60
CA PRO A 61 -16.50 -15.58 -5.46
C PRO A 61 -16.55 -14.18 -4.86
N ILE A 62 -15.50 -13.39 -5.09
CA ILE A 62 -15.45 -11.97 -4.70
C ILE A 62 -16.66 -11.22 -5.29
N VAL A 63 -17.03 -11.50 -6.54
CA VAL A 63 -18.17 -10.87 -7.21
C VAL A 63 -19.36 -11.83 -7.19
N SER A 64 -20.15 -11.77 -6.12
CA SER A 64 -21.35 -12.59 -5.95
C SER A 64 -22.50 -11.80 -5.32
N LEU A 65 -23.73 -12.32 -5.44
CA LEU A 65 -24.90 -11.73 -4.77
C LEU A 65 -24.76 -11.76 -3.23
N GLN A 66 -24.02 -12.73 -2.68
CA GLN A 66 -23.73 -12.77 -1.25
C GLN A 66 -22.77 -11.64 -0.84
N THR A 67 -21.76 -11.34 -1.67
CA THR A 67 -20.86 -10.20 -1.43
C THR A 67 -21.60 -8.87 -1.42
N VAL A 68 -22.64 -8.71 -2.27
CA VAL A 68 -23.52 -7.53 -2.23
C VAL A 68 -24.14 -7.39 -0.85
N ALA A 69 -24.78 -8.43 -0.33
CA ALA A 69 -25.42 -8.41 1.00
C ALA A 69 -24.41 -8.12 2.13
N TYR A 70 -23.21 -8.72 2.09
CA TYR A 70 -22.16 -8.43 3.08
C TYR A 70 -21.66 -6.98 2.99
N THR A 71 -21.59 -6.42 1.79
CA THR A 71 -21.17 -5.03 1.57
C THR A 71 -22.23 -4.06 2.11
N GLU A 72 -23.52 -4.34 1.91
CA GLU A 72 -24.61 -3.56 2.49
C GLU A 72 -24.58 -3.57 4.03
N GLN A 73 -24.34 -4.75 4.63
CA GLN A 73 -24.16 -4.87 6.08
C GLN A 73 -22.95 -4.05 6.58
N ALA A 74 -21.83 -4.11 5.87
CA ALA A 74 -20.64 -3.32 6.19
C ALA A 74 -20.92 -1.80 6.07
N ILE A 75 -21.67 -1.36 5.06
CA ILE A 75 -22.10 0.03 4.92
C ILE A 75 -22.92 0.47 6.13
N ALA A 76 -23.91 -0.33 6.57
CA ALA A 76 -24.71 0.00 7.74
C ALA A 76 -23.85 0.11 9.02
N GLN A 77 -22.89 -0.80 9.21
CA GLN A 77 -21.94 -0.73 10.33
C GLN A 77 -21.09 0.56 10.27
N TYR A 78 -20.56 0.90 9.10
CA TYR A 78 -19.73 2.10 8.92
C TYR A 78 -20.53 3.40 9.03
N GLN A 79 -21.79 3.42 8.62
CA GLN A 79 -22.69 4.55 8.86
C GLN A 79 -22.86 4.81 10.35
N ASN A 80 -23.05 3.75 11.17
CA ASN A 80 -23.14 3.89 12.62
C ASN A 80 -21.83 4.42 13.23
N ILE A 81 -20.67 3.91 12.78
CA ILE A 81 -19.36 4.41 13.22
C ILE A 81 -19.20 5.90 12.89
N VAL A 82 -19.53 6.30 11.65
CA VAL A 82 -19.46 7.70 11.22
C VAL A 82 -20.43 8.58 12.02
N ALA A 83 -21.65 8.12 12.29
CA ALA A 83 -22.63 8.84 13.09
C ALA A 83 -22.18 9.07 14.55
N GLN A 84 -21.32 8.18 15.08
CA GLN A 84 -20.70 8.30 16.41
C GLN A 84 -19.42 9.15 16.41
N GLY A 85 -19.08 9.79 15.28
CA GLY A 85 -17.89 10.64 15.15
C GLY A 85 -16.70 9.96 14.47
N GLY A 86 -16.81 8.70 14.07
CA GLY A 86 -15.73 7.93 13.46
C GLY A 86 -14.78 7.31 14.47
N TRP A 87 -13.50 7.22 14.10
CA TRP A 87 -12.43 6.78 14.99
C TRP A 87 -11.33 7.82 15.07
N GLU A 88 -10.72 7.91 16.26
CA GLU A 88 -9.55 8.76 16.48
C GLU A 88 -8.34 8.22 15.69
N PRO A 89 -7.52 9.10 15.09
CA PRO A 89 -6.23 8.70 14.54
C PRO A 89 -5.33 8.10 15.61
N VAL A 90 -4.61 7.03 15.27
CA VAL A 90 -3.57 6.48 16.13
C VAL A 90 -2.28 7.25 15.90
N PRO A 91 -1.61 7.75 16.95
CA PRO A 91 -0.32 8.41 16.81
C PRO A 91 0.70 7.48 16.14
N ASP A 92 1.33 7.98 15.07
CA ASP A 92 2.29 7.24 14.23
C ASP A 92 3.75 7.64 14.53
N THR A 93 3.99 8.14 15.75
CA THR A 93 5.27 8.71 16.16
C THR A 93 6.36 7.67 16.43
N LYS A 94 5.97 6.42 16.72
CA LYS A 94 6.89 5.35 17.11
C LYS A 94 6.37 4.00 16.65
N LYS A 95 7.27 3.02 16.65
CA LYS A 95 6.93 1.62 16.33
C LYS A 95 6.33 0.95 17.57
N LEU A 96 5.10 0.44 17.45
CA LEU A 96 4.45 -0.36 18.49
C LEU A 96 4.47 -1.85 18.12
N GLN A 97 4.81 -2.71 19.08
CA GLN A 97 4.90 -4.17 18.92
C GLN A 97 4.76 -4.87 20.27
N LEU A 98 4.55 -6.19 20.24
CA LEU A 98 4.40 -7.03 21.43
C LEU A 98 5.48 -6.77 22.49
N GLY A 99 5.03 -6.55 23.74
CA GLY A 99 5.88 -6.32 24.91
C GLY A 99 6.17 -4.84 25.21
N VAL A 100 5.82 -3.92 24.31
CA VAL A 100 5.92 -2.47 24.57
C VAL A 100 4.83 -2.03 25.54
N VAL A 101 5.17 -1.11 26.45
CA VAL A 101 4.19 -0.36 27.26
C VAL A 101 4.33 1.10 26.88
N ASP A 102 3.26 1.68 26.33
CA ASP A 102 3.28 3.06 25.86
C ASP A 102 1.85 3.66 25.86
N PRO A 103 1.68 4.94 26.22
CA PRO A 103 0.38 5.61 26.18
C PRO A 103 -0.33 5.54 24.82
N ASP A 104 0.41 5.47 23.71
CA ASP A 104 -0.14 5.39 22.35
C ASP A 104 -0.81 4.04 22.06
N VAL A 105 -0.64 3.03 22.92
CA VAL A 105 -1.39 1.77 22.83
C VAL A 105 -2.86 1.96 23.19
N VAL A 106 -3.19 2.95 24.01
CA VAL A 106 -4.60 3.24 24.38
C VAL A 106 -5.44 3.68 23.17
N PRO A 107 -5.06 4.70 22.38
CA PRO A 107 -5.80 5.05 21.16
C PRO A 107 -5.79 3.92 20.13
N LEU A 108 -4.70 3.14 20.02
CA LEU A 108 -4.65 1.94 19.19
C LEU A 108 -5.75 0.93 19.58
N ARG A 109 -5.87 0.62 20.88
CA ARG A 109 -6.91 -0.30 21.38
C ARG A 109 -8.30 0.21 21.04
N ARG A 110 -8.60 1.49 21.29
CA ARG A 110 -9.90 2.08 20.91
C ARG A 110 -10.16 1.92 19.42
N ARG A 111 -9.16 2.23 18.59
CA ARG A 111 -9.28 2.12 17.13
C ARG A 111 -9.59 0.69 16.68
N LEU A 112 -8.91 -0.31 17.22
CA LEU A 112 -9.13 -1.73 16.92
C LEU A 112 -10.46 -2.25 17.47
N MET A 113 -10.90 -1.73 18.61
CA MET A 113 -12.21 -2.03 19.19
C MET A 113 -13.36 -1.50 18.33
N ILE A 114 -13.23 -0.29 17.77
CA ILE A 114 -14.25 0.31 16.88
C ILE A 114 -14.36 -0.49 15.57
N SER A 115 -13.25 -0.97 14.99
CA SER A 115 -13.31 -1.82 13.79
C SER A 115 -13.63 -3.29 14.07
N GLY A 116 -13.78 -3.68 15.34
CA GLY A 116 -14.08 -5.06 15.74
C GLY A 116 -12.91 -6.02 15.67
N ASP A 117 -11.68 -5.54 15.50
CA ASP A 117 -10.46 -6.36 15.49
C ASP A 117 -10.02 -6.74 16.91
N LEU A 118 -10.41 -5.94 17.93
CA LEU A 118 -10.19 -6.19 19.35
C LEU A 118 -11.52 -6.24 20.12
N ALA A 119 -11.69 -7.22 21.00
CA ALA A 119 -12.89 -7.32 21.86
C ALA A 119 -12.89 -6.21 22.93
N GLN A 120 -14.06 -5.62 23.21
CA GLN A 120 -14.21 -4.59 24.25
C GLN A 120 -13.76 -5.07 25.65
N SER A 121 -13.92 -6.37 25.92
CA SER A 121 -13.49 -7.00 27.18
C SER A 121 -11.97 -7.00 27.39
N ALA A 122 -11.16 -6.73 26.36
CA ALA A 122 -9.70 -6.64 26.48
C ALA A 122 -9.25 -5.37 27.23
N GLY A 123 -10.13 -4.39 27.41
CA GLY A 123 -9.87 -3.17 28.18
C GLY A 123 -8.86 -2.21 27.54
N LEU A 124 -8.69 -1.05 28.17
CA LEU A 124 -7.78 0.03 27.76
C LEU A 124 -6.53 0.04 28.66
N SER A 125 -5.51 -0.70 28.23
CA SER A 125 -4.19 -0.75 28.87
C SER A 125 -3.15 -0.10 27.96
N GLU A 126 -2.09 0.44 28.55
CA GLU A 126 -0.90 0.93 27.82
C GLU A 126 -0.01 -0.23 27.33
N ALA A 127 -0.26 -1.46 27.75
CA ALA A 127 0.52 -2.61 27.32
C ALA A 127 0.08 -3.12 25.94
N PHE A 128 1.05 -3.26 25.04
CA PHE A 128 0.90 -4.00 23.79
C PHE A 128 1.06 -5.50 24.10
N ASP A 129 -0.04 -6.12 24.49
CA ASP A 129 -0.11 -7.53 24.89
C ASP A 129 -0.46 -8.45 23.71
N SER A 130 -0.62 -9.73 24.01
CA SER A 130 -1.01 -10.74 23.01
C SER A 130 -2.37 -10.50 22.37
N TYR A 131 -3.30 -9.80 23.04
CA TYR A 131 -4.60 -9.47 22.47
C TYR A 131 -4.46 -8.38 21.41
N VAL A 132 -3.67 -7.34 21.70
CA VAL A 132 -3.37 -6.27 20.74
C VAL A 132 -2.57 -6.81 19.56
N ASP A 133 -1.56 -7.65 19.79
CA ASP A 133 -0.81 -8.32 18.72
C ASP A 133 -1.73 -9.11 17.78
N ALA A 134 -2.62 -9.93 18.32
CA ALA A 134 -3.58 -10.69 17.52
C ALA A 134 -4.54 -9.77 16.74
N ALA A 135 -5.02 -8.69 17.36
CA ALA A 135 -5.91 -7.72 16.72
C ALA A 135 -5.22 -6.97 15.58
N VAL A 136 -3.96 -6.56 15.78
CA VAL A 136 -3.14 -5.92 14.74
C VAL A 136 -2.89 -6.87 13.57
N LYS A 137 -2.59 -8.14 13.84
CA LYS A 137 -2.41 -9.15 12.78
C LYS A 137 -3.69 -9.36 11.96
N ARG A 138 -4.86 -9.37 12.60
CA ARG A 138 -6.17 -9.40 11.92
C ARG A 138 -6.36 -8.16 11.04
N PHE A 139 -6.09 -6.98 11.58
CA PHE A 139 -6.14 -5.71 10.86
C PHE A 139 -5.20 -5.69 9.65
N GLN A 140 -3.96 -6.14 9.81
CA GLN A 140 -3.00 -6.21 8.72
C GLN A 140 -3.47 -7.16 7.61
N ALA A 141 -3.91 -8.36 7.97
CA ALA A 141 -4.38 -9.36 7.01
C ALA A 141 -5.58 -8.85 6.19
N ARG A 142 -6.60 -8.24 6.83
CA ARG A 142 -7.77 -7.69 6.13
C ARG A 142 -7.46 -6.46 5.25
N HIS A 143 -6.28 -5.87 5.40
CA HIS A 143 -5.80 -4.74 4.60
C HIS A 143 -4.71 -5.13 3.60
N GLY A 144 -4.45 -6.43 3.41
CA GLY A 144 -3.43 -6.90 2.46
C GLY A 144 -2.00 -6.59 2.90
N LEU A 145 -1.77 -6.31 4.18
CA LEU A 145 -0.45 -6.05 4.75
C LEU A 145 0.16 -7.34 5.33
N PRO A 146 1.50 -7.44 5.43
CA PRO A 146 2.14 -8.49 6.21
C PRO A 146 1.61 -8.51 7.65
N SER A 147 1.09 -9.66 8.10
CA SER A 147 0.49 -9.83 9.42
C SER A 147 1.54 -10.13 10.50
N ASP A 148 2.50 -9.23 10.69
CA ASP A 148 3.63 -9.39 11.62
C ASP A 148 3.34 -8.89 13.04
N GLY A 149 2.19 -8.25 13.28
CA GLY A 149 1.78 -7.71 14.59
C GLY A 149 2.48 -6.40 14.96
N THR A 150 3.19 -5.80 14.02
CA THR A 150 4.01 -4.60 14.24
C THR A 150 3.39 -3.39 13.54
N LEU A 151 3.29 -2.26 14.23
CA LEU A 151 2.84 -1.02 13.59
C LEU A 151 4.02 -0.29 12.96
N GLY A 152 4.16 -0.47 11.64
CA GLY A 152 5.02 0.33 10.79
C GLY A 152 4.25 1.40 10.02
N GLN A 153 4.98 2.18 9.21
CA GLN A 153 4.44 3.28 8.40
C GLN A 153 3.18 2.88 7.59
N TYR A 154 3.22 1.71 6.93
CA TYR A 154 2.08 1.24 6.12
C TYR A 154 0.87 0.83 6.96
N THR A 155 1.08 0.27 8.14
CA THR A 155 -0.01 -0.08 9.07
C THR A 155 -0.67 1.19 9.61
N TYR A 156 0.11 2.18 10.02
CA TYR A 156 -0.41 3.48 10.46
C TYR A 156 -1.18 4.19 9.35
N ALA A 157 -0.61 4.25 8.13
CA ALA A 157 -1.27 4.87 6.98
C ALA A 157 -2.64 4.21 6.69
N ALA A 158 -2.72 2.87 6.74
CA ALA A 158 -3.98 2.15 6.52
C ALA A 158 -5.00 2.38 7.65
N MET A 159 -4.52 2.45 8.91
CA MET A 159 -5.34 2.59 10.11
C MET A 159 -5.93 3.99 10.27
N ASN A 160 -5.17 5.00 9.86
CA ASN A 160 -5.53 6.42 9.95
C ASN A 160 -6.35 6.93 8.75
N VAL A 161 -6.74 6.06 7.81
CA VAL A 161 -7.82 6.39 6.86
C VAL A 161 -9.12 6.56 7.65
N SER A 162 -9.81 7.70 7.48
CA SER A 162 -11.02 8.00 8.25
C SER A 162 -12.18 7.07 7.91
N ALA A 163 -13.10 6.91 8.87
CA ALA A 163 -14.31 6.09 8.69
C ALA A 163 -15.17 6.58 7.52
N GLN A 164 -15.22 7.91 7.30
CA GLN A 164 -15.96 8.54 6.21
C GLN A 164 -15.39 8.15 4.84
N VAL A 165 -14.06 8.15 4.71
CA VAL A 165 -13.41 7.72 3.47
C VAL A 165 -13.69 6.25 3.20
N ARG A 166 -13.60 5.39 4.21
CA ARG A 166 -13.91 3.96 4.09
C ARG A 166 -15.38 3.71 3.73
N LEU A 167 -16.30 4.46 4.32
CA LEU A 167 -17.73 4.39 3.96
C LEU A 167 -17.95 4.75 2.48
N GLY A 168 -17.34 5.82 1.98
CA GLY A 168 -17.42 6.21 0.58
C GLY A 168 -16.84 5.15 -0.37
N GLN A 169 -15.74 4.50 0.03
CA GLN A 169 -15.16 3.37 -0.71
C GLN A 169 -16.13 2.18 -0.77
N LEU A 170 -16.77 1.83 0.35
CA LEU A 170 -17.76 0.75 0.41
C LEU A 170 -18.97 1.05 -0.50
N GLN A 171 -19.50 2.26 -0.46
CA GLN A 171 -20.62 2.68 -1.30
C GLN A 171 -20.28 2.61 -2.80
N THR A 172 -19.08 3.06 -3.17
CA THR A 172 -18.60 2.97 -4.57
C THR A 172 -18.44 1.51 -5.00
N ASN A 173 -17.89 0.67 -4.14
CA ASN A 173 -17.73 -0.76 -4.43
C ASN A 173 -19.06 -1.50 -4.51
N LEU A 174 -20.06 -1.12 -3.71
CA LEU A 174 -21.41 -1.70 -3.79
C LEU A 174 -22.03 -1.46 -5.18
N GLN A 175 -21.91 -0.25 -5.73
CA GLN A 175 -22.38 0.05 -7.08
C GLN A 175 -21.72 -0.88 -8.11
N ARG A 176 -20.39 -1.01 -8.06
CA ARG A 176 -19.63 -1.89 -8.96
C ARG A 176 -20.02 -3.36 -8.83
N LEU A 177 -20.30 -3.81 -7.60
CA LEU A 177 -20.77 -5.17 -7.33
C LEU A 177 -22.15 -5.39 -7.92
N ASN A 178 -23.09 -4.44 -7.76
CA ASN A 178 -24.43 -4.55 -8.33
C ASN A 178 -24.44 -4.63 -9.87
N GLU A 179 -23.53 -3.93 -10.54
CA GLU A 179 -23.40 -3.97 -12.01
C GLU A 179 -22.87 -5.31 -12.54
N ARG A 180 -22.14 -6.07 -11.72
CA ARG A 180 -21.40 -7.28 -12.14
C ARG A 180 -21.93 -8.58 -11.53
N ALA A 181 -22.53 -8.52 -10.34
CA ALA A 181 -23.02 -9.71 -9.66
C ALA A 181 -24.14 -10.38 -10.48
N GLY A 182 -23.97 -11.67 -10.76
CA GLY A 182 -24.94 -12.45 -11.56
C GLY A 182 -24.84 -12.26 -13.08
N THR A 183 -23.94 -11.42 -13.60
CA THR A 183 -23.80 -11.19 -15.06
C THR A 183 -22.60 -11.89 -15.69
N LEU A 184 -21.72 -12.50 -14.88
CA LEU A 184 -20.45 -13.12 -15.33
C LEU A 184 -20.61 -14.54 -15.91
N GLY A 185 -21.81 -15.11 -15.92
CA GLY A 185 -22.08 -16.48 -16.36
C GLY A 185 -21.56 -17.54 -15.39
N ASN A 186 -21.64 -18.81 -15.81
CA ASN A 186 -21.35 -19.96 -14.93
C ASN A 186 -19.86 -20.28 -14.80
N ARG A 187 -18.99 -19.79 -15.70
CA ARG A 187 -17.55 -20.05 -15.67
C ARG A 187 -16.75 -18.85 -16.15
N TYR A 188 -15.87 -18.32 -15.31
CA TYR A 188 -15.07 -17.13 -15.62
C TYR A 188 -13.77 -17.08 -14.82
N VAL A 189 -12.85 -16.20 -15.24
CA VAL A 189 -11.68 -15.83 -14.44
C VAL A 189 -11.82 -14.37 -14.05
N LEU A 190 -11.81 -14.10 -12.74
CA LEU A 190 -11.82 -12.77 -12.18
C LEU A 190 -10.39 -12.35 -11.83
N VAL A 191 -9.98 -11.16 -12.25
CA VAL A 191 -8.69 -10.57 -11.90
C VAL A 191 -8.94 -9.31 -11.06
N ASP A 192 -8.55 -9.38 -9.79
CA ASP A 192 -8.52 -8.22 -8.89
C ASP A 192 -7.14 -7.57 -8.95
N ILE A 193 -7.01 -6.56 -9.80
CA ILE A 193 -5.76 -5.82 -10.02
C ILE A 193 -5.25 -5.17 -8.72
N PRO A 194 -6.05 -4.34 -7.99
CA PRO A 194 -5.56 -3.74 -6.75
C PRO A 194 -5.33 -4.75 -5.63
N GLY A 195 -6.07 -5.87 -5.59
CA GLY A 195 -5.87 -6.94 -4.62
C GLY A 195 -4.72 -7.90 -4.96
N ALA A 196 -4.17 -7.82 -6.18
CA ALA A 196 -3.21 -8.78 -6.74
C ALA A 196 -3.67 -10.24 -6.62
N GLN A 197 -4.96 -10.49 -6.88
CA GLN A 197 -5.61 -11.80 -6.76
C GLN A 197 -6.30 -12.21 -8.07
N ILE A 198 -6.36 -13.52 -8.28
CA ILE A 198 -7.06 -14.13 -9.41
C ILE A 198 -7.95 -15.25 -8.86
N GLU A 199 -9.22 -15.29 -9.28
CA GLU A 199 -10.17 -16.35 -8.98
C GLU A 199 -10.62 -17.03 -10.27
N ALA A 200 -10.57 -18.35 -10.32
CA ALA A 200 -11.22 -19.13 -11.35
C ALA A 200 -12.55 -19.61 -10.77
N VAL A 201 -13.67 -19.17 -11.34
CA VAL A 201 -15.00 -19.47 -10.81
C VAL A 201 -15.72 -20.41 -11.75
N GLU A 202 -16.34 -21.45 -11.19
CA GLU A 202 -17.27 -22.34 -11.89
C GLU A 202 -18.46 -22.67 -10.98
N ASN A 203 -19.68 -22.45 -11.46
CA ASN A 203 -20.94 -22.69 -10.73
C ASN A 203 -20.95 -22.03 -9.33
N ASP A 204 -20.62 -20.73 -9.28
CA ASP A 204 -20.57 -19.91 -8.06
C ASP A 204 -19.58 -20.40 -6.98
N ARG A 205 -18.52 -21.10 -7.40
CA ARG A 205 -17.43 -21.60 -6.53
C ARG A 205 -16.07 -21.20 -7.09
N VAL A 206 -15.15 -20.78 -6.22
CA VAL A 206 -13.72 -20.52 -6.50
C VAL A 206 -12.88 -21.79 -6.35
#